data_AF-A0A2V5WI72-F1
#
_entry.id   AF-A0A2V5WI72-F1
#
_cell.length_a   1.000
_cell.length_b   1.000
_cell.length_c   1.000
_cell.angle_alpha   90.00
_cell.angle_beta   90.00
_cell.angle_gamma   90.00
#
_symmetry.space_group_name_H-M   'P 1'
#
loop_
_entity.id
_entity.type
_entity.pdbx_description
1 polymer ?
#
loop_
_entity_poly.entity_id
_entity_poly.type
_entity_poly.pdbx_seq_one_letter_code
_entity_poly.pdbx_strand_id
1 'polypeptide(L)'
;MIVLANAAMAQLSPAPKAAVDQLIPWLLDEDQQLRGVPFGEVILHTTGKKVFRFDANNPVDQRVAKAIGAASNETMKRLNAPSSAIQNVDRINEVSSRFEDNLRGLLNATPGLRCDFPLTNEGKVQRSGYPDLRIVDLESNRVFYLDPKLYAAGSRDSSFRTFYFEPKKATNKVRDDAVHFIVSFQHEPRSGSHSANVIWKFTRWDLVGLSQFQVKLKAEFQGSNRDMYRPEAIVASGSGD
;
A
#
# COMPACT_ATOMS: atom_id res chain seq x y z
N MET A 1 -41.74 20.41 49.47
CA MET A 1 -41.65 21.62 48.62
C MET A 1 -40.19 21.76 48.21
N ILE A 2 -39.96 21.73 46.90
CA ILE A 2 -38.70 22.01 46.16
C ILE A 2 -37.52 21.04 46.35
N VAL A 3 -37.34 20.23 45.31
CA VAL A 3 -36.16 19.42 44.98
C VAL A 3 -35.08 20.34 44.41
N LEU A 4 -33.86 20.29 44.92
CA LEU A 4 -32.69 20.88 44.27
C LEU A 4 -31.91 19.76 43.57
N ALA A 5 -31.97 19.78 42.24
CA ALA A 5 -31.28 18.85 41.36
C ALA A 5 -29.80 19.22 41.23
N ASN A 6 -28.93 18.23 41.42
CA ASN A 6 -27.52 18.29 41.07
C ASN A 6 -27.38 18.35 39.53
N ALA A 7 -26.85 19.46 39.02
CA ALA A 7 -26.43 19.55 37.62
C ALA A 7 -25.01 18.99 37.48
N ALA A 8 -24.90 17.82 36.84
CA ALA A 8 -23.63 17.29 36.38
C ALA A 8 -23.06 18.19 35.27
N MET A 9 -21.82 18.66 35.44
CA MET A 9 -21.08 19.37 34.40
C MET A 9 -20.70 18.38 33.29
N ALA A 10 -21.32 18.52 32.13
CA ALA A 10 -20.85 17.88 30.90
C ALA A 10 -19.58 18.59 30.43
N GLN A 11 -18.46 17.87 30.38
CA GLN A 11 -17.25 18.32 29.69
C GLN A 11 -17.52 18.44 28.18
N LEU A 12 -17.75 19.68 27.73
CA LEU A 12 -17.78 20.03 26.31
C LEU A 12 -16.38 19.82 25.71
N SER A 13 -16.28 18.94 24.73
CA SER A 13 -15.08 18.82 23.90
C SER A 13 -14.80 20.16 23.19
N PRO A 14 -13.52 20.56 23.01
CA PRO A 14 -13.21 21.88 22.44
C PRO A 14 -13.72 22.00 21.00
N ALA A 15 -14.22 23.19 20.66
CA ALA A 15 -14.93 23.46 19.41
C ALA A 15 -14.04 23.22 18.16
N PRO A 16 -14.58 22.66 17.05
CA PRO A 16 -13.85 22.27 15.84
C PRO A 16 -12.98 23.38 15.22
N LYS A 17 -13.37 24.64 15.40
CA LYS A 17 -12.68 25.81 14.84
C LYS A 17 -11.23 25.92 15.35
N ALA A 18 -11.02 25.74 16.64
CA ALA A 18 -9.69 25.82 17.25
C ALA A 18 -8.74 24.70 16.78
N ALA A 19 -9.26 23.51 16.48
CA ALA A 19 -8.45 22.40 15.95
C ALA A 19 -8.04 22.66 14.50
N VAL A 20 -8.93 23.21 13.67
CA VAL A 20 -8.63 23.58 12.27
C VAL A 20 -7.61 24.73 12.22
N ASP A 21 -7.79 25.74 13.07
CA ASP A 21 -6.93 26.91 13.14
C ASP A 21 -5.49 26.58 13.58
N GLN A 22 -5.28 25.46 14.30
CA GLN A 22 -3.96 24.97 14.67
C GLN A 22 -3.39 23.96 13.64
N LEU A 23 -4.24 23.09 13.10
CA LEU A 23 -3.83 22.03 12.20
C LEU A 23 -3.44 22.56 10.82
N ILE A 24 -4.19 23.50 10.25
CA ILE A 24 -3.91 24.00 8.90
C ILE A 24 -2.53 24.68 8.81
N PRO A 25 -2.16 25.62 9.70
CA PRO A 25 -0.83 26.22 9.65
C PRO A 25 0.30 25.19 9.76
N TRP A 26 0.15 24.19 10.63
CA TRP A 26 1.11 23.10 10.77
C TRP A 26 1.21 22.23 9.51
N LEU A 27 0.08 21.93 8.85
CA LEU A 27 0.05 21.15 7.60
C LEU A 27 0.68 21.90 6.42
N LEU A 28 0.54 23.23 6.38
CA LEU A 28 1.05 24.09 5.30
C LEU A 28 2.54 24.39 5.43
N ASP A 29 3.11 24.28 6.64
CA ASP A 29 4.55 24.45 6.86
C ASP A 29 5.30 23.21 6.34
N GLU A 30 5.79 23.29 5.10
CA GLU A 30 6.49 22.19 4.43
C GLU A 30 7.79 21.77 5.12
N ASP A 31 8.40 22.67 5.91
CA ASP A 31 9.61 22.43 6.69
C ASP A 31 9.30 21.72 8.01
N GLN A 32 8.09 21.89 8.55
CA GLN A 32 7.58 21.17 9.72
C GLN A 32 6.86 19.85 9.38
N GLN A 33 6.68 19.52 8.09
CA GLN A 33 6.11 18.24 7.70
C GLN A 33 6.92 17.08 8.28
N LEU A 34 6.22 16.08 8.84
CA LEU A 34 6.84 14.86 9.36
C LEU A 34 7.53 14.10 8.23
N ARG A 35 8.86 14.23 8.16
CA ARG A 35 9.76 13.55 7.22
C ARG A 35 10.72 12.65 8.00
N GLY A 36 11.27 11.64 7.32
CA GLY A 36 12.24 10.73 7.95
C GLY A 36 11.64 9.82 9.02
N VAL A 37 10.31 9.70 9.08
CA VAL A 37 9.62 8.94 10.13
C VAL A 37 9.86 7.45 9.91
N PRO A 38 10.37 6.69 10.89
CA PRO A 38 10.53 5.26 10.75
C PRO A 38 9.17 4.59 10.47
N PHE A 39 9.07 3.84 9.38
CA PHE A 39 7.83 3.16 9.00
C PHE A 39 7.36 2.18 10.07
N GLY A 40 8.29 1.53 10.78
CA GLY A 40 7.98 0.67 11.92
C GLY A 40 7.23 1.38 13.05
N GLU A 41 7.57 2.65 13.33
CA GLU A 41 6.85 3.46 14.33
C GLU A 41 5.46 3.83 13.84
N VAL A 42 5.33 4.20 12.55
CA VAL A 42 4.02 4.46 11.94
C VAL A 42 3.11 3.24 12.07
N ILE A 43 3.60 2.03 11.76
CA ILE A 43 2.84 0.79 11.92
C ILE A 43 2.50 0.52 13.38
N LEU A 44 3.45 0.69 14.30
CA LEU A 44 3.21 0.48 15.73
C LEU A 44 2.10 1.40 16.26
N HIS A 45 2.18 2.70 15.97
CA HIS A 45 1.23 3.68 16.50
C HIS A 45 -0.13 3.65 15.81
N THR A 46 -0.22 3.13 14.59
CA THR A 46 -1.50 3.05 13.85
C THR A 46 -2.20 1.70 13.97
N THR A 47 -1.47 0.64 14.33
CA THR A 47 -1.99 -0.75 14.30
C THR A 47 -1.71 -1.53 15.59
N GLY A 48 -0.78 -1.07 16.43
CA GLY A 48 -0.27 -1.80 17.60
C GLY A 48 0.67 -2.95 17.26
N LYS A 49 1.07 -3.12 15.99
CA LYS A 49 1.92 -4.21 15.51
C LYS A 49 3.35 -3.78 15.23
N LYS A 50 4.28 -4.73 15.28
CA LYS A 50 5.71 -4.49 15.07
C LYS A 50 6.15 -4.90 13.67
N VAL A 51 7.00 -4.07 13.07
CA VAL A 51 7.74 -4.42 11.85
C VAL A 51 9.08 -5.02 12.25
N PHE A 52 9.23 -6.33 12.09
CA PHE A 52 10.46 -7.04 12.35
C PHE A 52 11.49 -6.83 11.24
N ARG A 53 12.76 -6.83 11.65
CA ARG A 53 13.90 -6.89 10.73
C ARG A 53 14.01 -8.29 10.16
N PHE A 54 14.27 -8.36 8.84
CA PHE A 54 14.69 -9.59 8.20
C PHE A 54 16.03 -10.05 8.76
N ASP A 55 16.10 -11.30 9.22
CA ASP A 55 17.31 -11.90 9.75
C ASP A 55 17.87 -12.94 8.76
N ALA A 56 19.01 -12.60 8.16
CA ALA A 56 19.70 -13.48 7.22
C ALA A 56 20.25 -14.75 7.86
N ASN A 57 20.27 -14.89 9.19
CA ASN A 57 20.65 -16.11 9.89
C ASN A 57 19.43 -16.93 10.37
N ASN A 58 18.22 -16.38 10.24
CA ASN A 58 17.00 -17.08 10.61
C ASN A 58 16.55 -17.99 9.44
N PRO A 59 16.43 -19.32 9.66
CA PRO A 59 16.11 -20.26 8.58
C PRO A 59 14.69 -20.06 8.00
N VAL A 60 13.74 -19.54 8.78
CA VAL A 60 12.38 -19.23 8.30
C VAL A 60 12.43 -18.01 7.38
N ASP A 61 13.13 -16.95 7.79
CA ASP A 61 13.29 -15.73 6.99
C ASP A 61 13.97 -16.06 5.66
N GLN A 62 15.08 -16.81 5.68
CA GLN A 62 15.76 -17.26 4.47
C GLN A 62 14.83 -18.06 3.53
N ARG A 63 14.07 -19.01 4.08
CA ARG A 63 13.15 -19.85 3.30
C ARG A 63 12.07 -19.01 2.63
N VAL A 64 11.44 -18.09 3.36
CA VAL A 64 10.39 -17.23 2.82
C VAL A 64 10.96 -16.27 1.77
N ALA A 65 12.12 -15.64 2.04
CA ALA A 65 12.78 -14.78 1.06
C ALA A 65 13.16 -15.54 -0.23
N LYS A 66 13.65 -16.78 -0.11
CA LYS A 66 13.93 -17.65 -1.26
C LYS A 66 12.66 -18.00 -2.05
N ALA A 67 11.55 -18.28 -1.37
CA ALA A 67 10.27 -18.53 -2.02
C ALA A 67 9.75 -17.30 -2.76
N ILE A 68 9.85 -16.11 -2.16
CA ILE A 68 9.51 -14.83 -2.83
C ILE A 68 10.38 -14.62 -4.05
N GLY A 69 11.69 -14.89 -3.97
CA GLY A 69 12.58 -14.76 -5.12
C GLY A 69 12.24 -15.72 -6.26
N ALA A 70 11.95 -16.99 -5.95
CA ALA A 70 11.51 -17.97 -6.93
C ALA A 70 10.17 -17.58 -7.59
N ALA A 71 9.19 -17.15 -6.80
CA ALA A 71 7.91 -16.67 -7.29
C ALA A 71 8.06 -15.41 -8.17
N SER A 72 8.99 -14.51 -7.82
CA SER A 72 9.29 -13.29 -8.59
C SER A 72 9.92 -13.61 -9.93
N ASN A 73 10.89 -14.54 -9.98
CA ASN A 73 11.49 -15.03 -11.22
C ASN A 73 10.44 -15.63 -12.16
N GLU A 74 9.59 -16.51 -11.64
CA GLU A 74 8.54 -17.16 -12.43
C GLU A 74 7.45 -16.17 -12.86
N THR A 75 7.07 -15.22 -12.00
CA THR A 75 6.13 -14.14 -12.34
C THR A 75 6.65 -13.30 -13.50
N MET A 76 7.90 -12.85 -13.45
CA MET A 76 8.52 -12.11 -14.56
C MET A 76 8.55 -12.93 -15.84
N LYS A 77 8.94 -14.21 -15.75
CA LYS A 77 8.96 -15.10 -16.92
C LYS A 77 7.58 -15.21 -17.57
N ARG A 78 6.54 -15.44 -16.79
CA ARG A 78 5.14 -15.53 -17.28
C ARG A 78 4.67 -14.23 -17.89
N LEU A 79 4.92 -13.11 -17.21
CA LEU A 79 4.39 -11.81 -17.63
C LEU A 79 5.15 -11.23 -18.82
N ASN A 80 6.43 -11.57 -18.99
CA ASN A 80 7.21 -11.26 -20.19
C ASN A 80 6.85 -12.13 -21.41
N ALA A 81 6.11 -13.21 -21.25
CA ALA A 81 5.76 -14.07 -22.38
C ALA A 81 4.93 -13.27 -23.41
N PRO A 82 5.17 -13.43 -24.73
CA PRO A 82 4.39 -12.73 -25.76
C PRO A 82 2.89 -13.03 -25.70
N SER A 83 2.52 -14.22 -25.21
CA SER A 83 1.12 -14.64 -25.02
C SER A 83 0.49 -14.12 -23.71
N SER A 84 1.24 -13.39 -22.89
CA SER A 84 0.74 -12.89 -21.61
C SER A 84 -0.37 -11.86 -21.82
N ALA A 85 -1.45 -11.98 -21.03
CA ALA A 85 -2.59 -11.07 -21.12
C ALA A 85 -2.22 -9.59 -20.89
N ILE A 86 -1.11 -9.32 -20.19
CA ILE A 86 -0.68 -7.94 -19.94
C ILE A 86 -0.21 -7.22 -21.20
N GLN A 87 0.16 -7.95 -22.26
CA GLN A 87 0.66 -7.36 -23.49
C GLN A 87 -0.40 -6.51 -24.22
N ASN A 88 -1.68 -6.74 -23.90
CA ASN A 88 -2.82 -5.97 -24.42
C ASN A 88 -3.33 -4.92 -23.41
N VAL A 89 -2.56 -4.61 -22.37
CA VAL A 89 -2.95 -3.68 -21.30
C VAL A 89 -2.05 -2.46 -21.33
N ASP A 90 -2.63 -1.27 -21.48
CA ASP A 90 -1.87 -0.02 -21.53
C ASP A 90 -1.58 0.56 -20.14
N ARG A 91 -2.53 0.42 -19.21
CA ARG A 91 -2.42 1.01 -17.87
C ARG A 91 -1.54 0.15 -16.98
N ILE A 92 -0.42 0.70 -16.53
CA ILE A 92 0.52 0.03 -15.62
C ILE A 92 -0.16 -0.48 -14.32
N ASN A 93 -1.20 0.20 -13.83
CA ASN A 93 -1.94 -0.22 -12.64
C ASN A 93 -2.65 -1.56 -12.84
N GLU A 94 -3.20 -1.80 -14.04
CA GLU A 94 -3.84 -3.08 -14.38
C GLU A 94 -2.78 -4.19 -14.50
N VAL A 95 -1.59 -3.86 -15.02
CA VAL A 95 -0.45 -4.79 -15.05
C VAL A 95 0.01 -5.17 -13.65
N SER A 96 0.09 -4.20 -12.72
CA SER A 96 0.44 -4.43 -11.32
C SER A 96 -0.46 -5.48 -10.66
N SER A 97 -1.78 -5.41 -10.89
CA SER A 97 -2.72 -6.39 -10.34
C SER A 97 -2.43 -7.83 -10.78
N ARG A 98 -1.84 -8.02 -11.98
CA ARG A 98 -1.44 -9.35 -12.47
C ARG A 98 -0.18 -9.87 -11.79
N PHE A 99 0.72 -8.99 -11.36
CA PHE A 99 1.86 -9.38 -10.51
C PHE A 99 1.39 -9.88 -9.15
N GLU A 100 0.47 -9.15 -8.50
CA GLU A 100 -0.11 -9.55 -7.22
C GLU A 100 -0.76 -10.94 -7.31
N ASP A 101 -1.58 -11.18 -8.34
CA ASP A 101 -2.26 -12.46 -8.53
C ASP A 101 -1.28 -13.62 -8.83
N ASN A 102 -0.24 -13.40 -9.65
CA ASN A 102 0.77 -14.42 -9.93
C ASN A 102 1.60 -14.75 -8.69
N LEU A 103 2.09 -13.73 -7.98
CA LEU A 103 2.88 -13.91 -6.77
C LEU A 103 2.07 -14.66 -5.70
N ARG A 104 0.81 -14.28 -5.48
CA ARG A 104 -0.09 -14.98 -4.55
C ARG A 104 -0.21 -16.45 -4.93
N GLY A 105 -0.54 -16.75 -6.19
CA GLY A 105 -0.73 -18.12 -6.66
C GLY A 105 0.52 -18.98 -6.51
N LEU A 106 1.68 -18.46 -6.90
CA LEU A 106 2.97 -19.15 -6.81
C LEU A 106 3.42 -19.38 -5.37
N LEU A 107 3.30 -18.37 -4.51
CA LEU A 107 3.65 -18.49 -3.09
C LEU A 107 2.71 -19.43 -2.35
N ASN A 108 1.41 -19.40 -2.65
CA ASN A 108 0.44 -20.29 -2.02
C ASN A 108 0.58 -21.75 -2.49
N ALA A 109 1.17 -21.97 -3.67
CA ALA A 109 1.52 -23.30 -4.16
C ALA A 109 2.86 -23.83 -3.61
N THR A 110 3.62 -23.00 -2.89
CA THR A 110 4.91 -23.40 -2.30
C THR A 110 4.66 -24.23 -1.04
N PRO A 111 5.16 -25.48 -0.94
CA PRO A 111 4.98 -26.30 0.25
C PRO A 111 5.46 -25.62 1.53
N GLY A 112 4.66 -25.70 2.59
CA GLY A 112 4.98 -25.09 3.88
C GLY A 112 4.63 -23.60 3.98
N LEU A 113 4.13 -22.97 2.90
CA LEU A 113 3.66 -21.59 2.92
C LEU A 113 2.16 -21.51 2.64
N ARG A 114 1.52 -20.47 3.18
CA ARG A 114 0.21 -19.97 2.73
C ARG A 114 0.35 -18.51 2.35
N CYS A 115 -0.18 -18.11 1.20
CA CYS A 115 -0.15 -16.74 0.73
C CYS A 115 -1.53 -16.31 0.25
N ASP A 116 -2.10 -15.30 0.92
CA ASP A 116 -3.44 -14.80 0.64
C ASP A 116 -3.48 -13.27 0.68
N PHE A 117 -4.59 -12.71 0.20
CA PHE A 117 -4.90 -11.30 0.46
C PHE A 117 -5.16 -11.11 1.97
N PRO A 118 -4.57 -10.08 2.61
CA PRO A 118 -4.79 -9.85 4.02
C PRO A 118 -6.23 -9.44 4.30
N LEU A 119 -6.72 -9.86 5.46
CA LEU A 119 -8.05 -9.54 5.94
C LEU A 119 -8.06 -8.21 6.67
N THR A 120 -9.15 -7.47 6.56
CA THR A 120 -9.41 -6.28 7.38
C THR A 120 -9.63 -6.66 8.85
N ASN A 121 -9.77 -5.63 9.70
CA ASN A 121 -10.15 -5.83 11.11
C ASN A 121 -11.47 -6.60 11.28
N GLU A 122 -12.40 -6.49 10.32
CA GLU A 122 -13.69 -7.22 10.28
C GLU A 122 -13.58 -8.62 9.67
N GLY A 123 -12.38 -9.08 9.30
CA GLY A 123 -12.19 -10.40 8.67
C GLY A 123 -12.58 -10.45 7.19
N LYS A 124 -12.80 -9.29 6.55
CA LYS A 124 -13.15 -9.21 5.12
C LYS A 124 -11.88 -9.13 4.26
N VAL A 125 -11.89 -9.79 3.11
CA VAL A 125 -10.83 -9.61 2.11
C VAL A 125 -10.96 -8.21 1.50
N GLN A 126 -9.86 -7.46 1.44
CA GLN A 126 -9.80 -6.19 0.73
C GLN A 126 -8.50 -6.11 -0.08
N ARG A 127 -8.63 -6.06 -1.41
CA ARG A 127 -7.49 -5.93 -2.31
C ARG A 127 -6.79 -4.58 -2.18
N SER A 128 -7.54 -3.49 -2.11
CA SER A 128 -6.98 -2.14 -2.05
C SER A 128 -6.29 -1.82 -0.73
N GLY A 129 -5.25 -0.99 -0.82
CA GLY A 129 -4.48 -0.50 0.32
C GLY A 129 -3.41 -1.48 0.79
N TYR A 130 -2.49 -0.99 1.62
CA TYR A 130 -1.38 -1.79 2.10
C TYR A 130 -1.77 -2.72 3.27
N PRO A 131 -1.17 -3.93 3.39
CA PRO A 131 -0.32 -4.60 2.40
C PRO A 131 -1.14 -5.37 1.37
N ASP A 132 -0.54 -5.69 0.22
CA ASP A 132 -1.22 -6.44 -0.84
C ASP A 132 -1.32 -7.94 -0.51
N LEU A 133 -0.25 -8.55 0.00
CA LEU A 133 -0.19 -9.99 0.29
C LEU A 133 0.27 -10.28 1.72
N ARG A 134 -0.27 -11.36 2.30
CA ARG A 134 0.12 -11.91 3.60
C ARG A 134 0.60 -13.35 3.41
N ILE A 135 1.84 -13.60 3.78
CA ILE A 135 2.49 -14.90 3.72
C ILE A 135 2.63 -15.43 5.15
N VAL A 136 2.29 -16.70 5.35
CA VAL A 136 2.51 -17.42 6.60
C VAL A 136 3.39 -18.61 6.32
N ASP A 137 4.48 -18.72 7.06
CA ASP A 137 5.21 -19.96 7.17
C ASP A 137 4.45 -20.91 8.11
N LEU A 138 3.99 -22.05 7.59
CA LEU A 138 3.05 -22.93 8.29
C LEU A 138 3.70 -23.73 9.43
N GLU A 139 5.02 -23.90 9.40
CA GLU A 139 5.77 -24.58 10.44
C GLU A 139 5.95 -23.68 11.67
N SER A 140 6.41 -22.45 11.46
CA SER A 140 6.71 -21.51 12.55
C SER A 140 5.55 -20.57 12.91
N ASN A 141 4.52 -20.50 12.08
CA ASN A 141 3.46 -19.48 12.10
C ASN A 141 3.95 -18.04 11.93
N ARG A 142 5.20 -17.83 11.50
CA ARG A 142 5.76 -16.50 11.26
C ARG A 142 5.10 -15.84 10.06
N VAL A 143 4.80 -14.55 10.19
CA VAL A 143 4.05 -13.78 9.19
C VAL A 143 4.97 -12.80 8.47
N PHE A 144 4.74 -12.68 7.16
CA PHE A 144 5.41 -11.74 6.29
C PHE A 144 4.36 -10.99 5.46
N TYR A 145 4.52 -9.68 5.32
CA TYR A 145 3.72 -8.89 4.38
C TYR A 145 4.54 -8.55 3.15
N LEU A 146 3.93 -8.68 1.97
CA LEU A 146 4.56 -8.42 0.69
C LEU A 146 3.71 -7.46 -0.13
N ASP A 147 4.35 -6.44 -0.67
CA ASP A 147 3.72 -5.38 -1.45
C ASP A 147 4.44 -5.26 -2.81
N PRO A 148 3.88 -5.80 -3.90
CA PRO A 148 4.48 -5.71 -5.22
C PRO A 148 4.39 -4.28 -5.78
N LYS A 149 5.46 -3.82 -6.43
CA LYS A 149 5.52 -2.51 -7.09
C LYS A 149 6.20 -2.60 -8.44
N LEU A 150 5.75 -1.79 -9.38
CA LEU A 150 6.35 -1.68 -10.72
C LEU A 150 6.99 -0.30 -10.86
N TYR A 151 8.15 -0.24 -11.52
CA TYR A 151 8.82 1.03 -11.78
C TYR A 151 9.54 1.00 -13.14
N ALA A 152 9.71 2.17 -13.74
CA ALA A 152 10.35 2.31 -15.04
C ALA A 152 11.87 2.25 -14.94
N ALA A 153 12.54 1.72 -15.96
CA ALA A 153 13.99 1.82 -16.08
C ALA A 153 14.44 3.28 -16.00
N GLY A 154 15.47 3.55 -15.18
CA GLY A 154 15.96 4.90 -14.92
C GLY A 154 15.23 5.66 -13.80
N SER A 155 14.14 5.12 -13.22
CA SER A 155 13.40 5.79 -12.14
C SER A 155 13.72 5.26 -10.75
N ARG A 156 14.80 4.47 -10.57
CA ARG A 156 15.14 3.82 -9.30
C ARG A 156 15.42 4.82 -8.18
N ASP A 157 16.06 5.93 -8.52
CA ASP A 157 16.44 6.99 -7.58
C ASP A 157 15.42 8.15 -7.57
N SER A 158 14.22 7.92 -8.11
CA SER A 158 13.16 8.93 -8.15
C SER A 158 12.65 9.27 -6.75
N SER A 159 12.40 10.55 -6.50
CA SER A 159 11.74 11.06 -5.29
C SER A 159 10.21 11.04 -5.37
N PHE A 160 9.64 10.61 -6.51
CA PHE A 160 8.20 10.44 -6.65
C PHE A 160 7.67 9.32 -5.75
N ARG A 161 6.40 9.46 -5.35
CA ARG A 161 5.77 8.51 -4.42
C ARG A 161 5.50 7.17 -5.13
N THR A 162 6.24 6.13 -4.75
CA THR A 162 6.00 4.74 -5.19
C THR A 162 5.24 3.92 -4.15
N PHE A 163 5.42 4.25 -2.87
CA PHE A 163 4.78 3.59 -1.73
C PHE A 163 3.84 4.55 -1.01
N TYR A 164 2.68 4.05 -0.57
CA TYR A 164 1.78 4.78 0.29
C TYR A 164 1.14 3.83 1.30
N PHE A 165 1.01 4.30 2.54
CA PHE A 165 0.26 3.63 3.59
C PHE A 165 -0.75 4.62 4.15
N GLU A 166 -2.02 4.27 4.05
CA GLU A 166 -3.12 5.07 4.59
C GLU A 166 -3.69 4.34 5.80
N PRO A 167 -3.36 4.78 7.04
CA PRO A 167 -3.86 4.12 8.23
C PRO A 167 -5.37 4.33 8.37
N LYS A 168 -6.13 3.24 8.45
CA LYS A 168 -7.59 3.27 8.66
C LYS A 168 -7.96 2.38 9.84
N LYS A 169 -8.79 2.87 10.76
CA LYS A 169 -9.25 2.07 11.90
C LYS A 169 -10.10 0.86 11.44
N ALA A 170 -11.04 1.09 10.54
CA ALA A 170 -11.99 0.06 10.10
C ALA A 170 -11.36 -0.96 9.13
N THR A 171 -10.56 -0.49 8.18
CA THR A 171 -10.06 -1.30 7.07
C THR A 171 -8.56 -1.59 7.15
N ASN A 172 -7.95 -1.51 8.35
CA ASN A 172 -6.54 -1.88 8.50
C ASN A 172 -6.34 -3.36 8.19
N LYS A 173 -5.24 -3.68 7.48
CA LYS A 173 -4.88 -5.02 7.04
C LYS A 173 -3.61 -5.56 7.72
N VAL A 174 -2.87 -4.73 8.46
CA VAL A 174 -1.72 -5.16 9.27
C VAL A 174 -2.23 -5.62 10.64
N ARG A 175 -2.16 -6.94 10.88
CA ARG A 175 -2.76 -7.61 12.05
C ARG A 175 -1.78 -8.44 12.86
N ASP A 176 -0.58 -8.65 12.34
CA ASP A 176 0.46 -9.49 12.92
C ASP A 176 1.73 -8.68 13.11
N ASP A 177 2.52 -9.04 14.13
CA ASP A 177 3.92 -8.64 14.15
C ASP A 177 4.66 -9.45 13.08
N ALA A 178 5.27 -8.77 12.12
CA ALA A 178 5.68 -9.39 10.86
C ALA A 178 6.94 -8.76 10.28
N VAL A 179 7.61 -9.47 9.37
CA VAL A 179 8.59 -8.85 8.46
C VAL A 179 7.83 -8.27 7.27
N HIS A 180 8.13 -7.02 6.91
CA HIS A 180 7.46 -6.32 5.82
C HIS A 180 8.41 -6.14 4.64
N PHE A 181 7.95 -6.50 3.45
CA PHE A 181 8.69 -6.40 2.20
C PHE A 181 7.93 -5.62 1.13
N ILE A 182 8.70 -4.93 0.29
CA ILE A 182 8.30 -4.56 -1.06
C ILE A 182 9.07 -5.43 -2.03
N VAL A 183 8.38 -5.97 -3.05
CA VAL A 183 9.07 -6.53 -4.22
C VAL A 183 8.85 -5.63 -5.41
N SER A 184 9.92 -5.02 -5.91
CA SER A 184 9.87 -4.03 -6.98
C SER A 184 10.36 -4.62 -8.29
N PHE A 185 9.55 -4.56 -9.35
CA PHE A 185 9.89 -5.02 -10.70
C PHE A 185 10.13 -3.87 -11.65
N GLN A 186 11.27 -3.89 -12.33
CA GLN A 186 11.61 -2.90 -13.35
C GLN A 186 10.98 -3.26 -14.68
N HIS A 187 10.36 -2.29 -15.35
CA HIS A 187 9.98 -2.41 -16.76
C HIS A 187 10.78 -1.45 -17.65
N GLU A 188 11.01 -1.84 -18.90
CA GLU A 188 11.54 -0.94 -19.92
C GLU A 188 10.54 0.19 -20.24
N PRO A 189 11.01 1.37 -20.66
CA PRO A 189 10.12 2.42 -21.13
C PRO A 189 9.32 1.94 -22.33
N ARG A 190 8.05 2.32 -22.40
CA ARG A 190 7.22 2.09 -23.59
C ARG A 190 7.60 3.13 -24.65
N SER A 191 8.57 2.82 -25.50
CA SER A 191 9.04 3.73 -26.56
C SER A 191 7.95 3.98 -27.61
N GLY A 192 7.61 5.25 -27.85
CA GLY A 192 6.80 5.71 -29.00
C GLY A 192 5.30 5.43 -28.88
N SER A 193 4.50 6.46 -28.61
CA SER A 193 3.04 6.36 -28.39
C SER A 193 2.20 5.91 -29.59
N HIS A 194 2.80 5.53 -30.73
CA HIS A 194 2.09 5.29 -31.99
C HIS A 194 2.57 4.02 -32.73
N SER A 195 3.34 3.13 -32.09
CA SER A 195 3.69 1.83 -32.71
C SER A 195 2.84 0.71 -32.12
N ALA A 196 2.19 -0.06 -33.00
CA ALA A 196 1.22 -1.11 -32.66
C ALA A 196 1.81 -2.34 -31.92
N ASN A 197 3.04 -2.27 -31.39
CA ASN A 197 3.79 -3.42 -30.86
C ASN A 197 4.64 -3.08 -29.63
N VAL A 198 4.21 -2.17 -28.76
CA VAL A 198 4.95 -1.90 -27.51
C VAL A 198 4.59 -2.93 -26.44
N ILE A 199 5.39 -3.99 -26.37
CA ILE A 199 5.28 -5.06 -25.38
C ILE A 199 5.84 -4.63 -24.02
N TRP A 200 5.22 -5.09 -22.93
CA TRP A 200 5.81 -5.02 -21.60
C TRP A 200 6.99 -5.95 -21.50
N LYS A 201 8.12 -5.39 -21.05
CA LYS A 201 9.33 -6.13 -20.75
C LYS A 201 9.86 -5.75 -19.38
N PHE A 202 9.86 -6.72 -18.49
CA PHE A 202 10.41 -6.63 -17.14
C PHE A 202 11.82 -7.21 -17.10
N THR A 203 12.76 -6.49 -16.50
CA THR A 203 14.19 -6.83 -16.62
C THR A 203 14.85 -7.24 -15.32
N ARG A 204 14.31 -6.83 -14.17
CA ARG A 204 14.82 -7.20 -12.84
C ARG A 204 13.78 -7.04 -11.75
N TRP A 205 14.03 -7.67 -10.61
CA TRP A 205 13.32 -7.42 -9.36
C TRP A 205 14.27 -7.21 -8.18
N ASP A 206 13.83 -6.45 -7.19
CA ASP A 206 14.48 -6.29 -5.88
C ASP A 206 13.50 -6.63 -4.77
N LEU A 207 13.96 -7.33 -3.72
CA LEU A 207 13.20 -7.53 -2.48
C LEU A 207 13.75 -6.60 -1.39
N VAL A 208 12.92 -5.67 -0.94
CA VAL A 208 13.31 -4.58 -0.03
C VAL A 208 12.61 -4.77 1.31
N GLY A 209 13.39 -4.89 2.39
CA GLY A 209 12.86 -4.95 3.76
C GLY A 209 12.51 -3.56 4.30
N LEU A 210 11.36 -3.44 4.97
CA LEU A 210 10.85 -2.14 5.43
C LEU A 210 11.18 -1.79 6.90
N SER A 211 11.95 -2.63 7.60
CA SER A 211 12.29 -2.39 9.02
C SER A 211 13.12 -1.12 9.29
N GLN A 212 13.82 -0.60 8.29
CA GLN A 212 14.60 0.64 8.36
C GLN A 212 14.07 1.70 7.38
N PHE A 213 12.91 1.46 6.77
CA PHE A 213 12.33 2.35 5.78
C PHE A 213 11.79 3.61 6.46
N GLN A 214 12.07 4.76 5.87
CA GLN A 214 11.59 6.05 6.35
C GLN A 214 10.54 6.61 5.41
N VAL A 215 9.47 7.16 5.97
CA VAL A 215 8.37 7.76 5.23
C VAL A 215 8.23 9.24 5.56
N LYS A 216 7.51 9.95 4.69
CA LYS A 216 7.03 11.30 4.96
C LYS A 216 5.51 11.31 4.98
N LEU A 217 4.92 12.13 5.84
CA LEU A 217 3.51 12.43 5.81
C LEU A 217 3.24 13.40 4.65
N LYS A 218 2.26 13.06 3.81
CA LYS A 218 1.69 14.00 2.84
C LYS A 218 0.21 14.19 3.19
N ALA A 219 -0.17 15.42 3.46
CA ALA A 219 -1.57 15.79 3.65
C ALA A 219 -2.19 16.24 2.33
N GLU A 220 -3.45 15.87 2.10
CA GLU A 220 -4.22 16.28 0.93
C GLU A 220 -5.70 16.48 1.32
N PHE A 221 -6.33 17.51 0.73
CA PHE A 221 -7.78 17.69 0.79
C PHE A 221 -8.41 16.95 -0.38
N GLN A 222 -9.51 16.24 -0.14
CA GLN A 222 -10.24 15.52 -1.19
C GLN A 222 -11.70 15.98 -1.25
N GLY A 223 -12.29 15.94 -2.44
CA GLY A 223 -13.71 16.16 -2.70
C GLY A 223 -14.30 15.00 -3.51
N SER A 224 -15.53 14.61 -3.21
CA SER A 224 -16.22 13.55 -3.96
C SER A 224 -17.04 14.12 -5.12
N ASN A 225 -17.46 13.28 -6.07
CA ASN A 225 -18.43 13.68 -7.09
C ASN A 225 -19.71 14.28 -6.47
N ARG A 226 -20.15 13.78 -5.31
CA ARG A 226 -21.31 14.32 -4.59
C ARG A 226 -21.07 15.73 -4.06
N ASP A 227 -19.83 16.07 -3.72
CA ASP A 227 -19.48 17.42 -3.28
C ASP A 227 -19.36 18.39 -4.45
N MET A 228 -18.80 17.93 -5.58
CA MET A 228 -18.61 18.74 -6.78
C MET A 228 -19.91 19.04 -7.53
N TYR A 229 -20.80 18.05 -7.69
CA TYR A 229 -21.97 18.16 -8.57
C TYR A 229 -23.27 18.45 -7.80
N ARG A 230 -23.19 19.24 -6.73
CA ARG A 230 -24.39 19.75 -6.06
C ARG A 230 -25.09 20.75 -6.99
N PRO A 231 -26.43 20.74 -7.12
CA PRO A 231 -27.14 21.62 -8.05
C PRO A 231 -26.76 23.10 -7.90
N GLU A 232 -26.57 23.56 -6.66
CA GLU A 232 -26.18 24.94 -6.34
C GLU A 232 -24.74 25.31 -6.73
N ALA A 233 -23.85 24.32 -6.94
CA ALA A 233 -22.46 24.52 -7.34
C ALA A 233 -22.25 24.49 -8.87
N ILE A 234 -23.23 23.99 -9.62
CA ILE A 234 -23.14 23.88 -11.08
C ILE A 234 -23.47 25.22 -11.72
N VAL A 235 -22.46 25.85 -12.32
CA VAL A 235 -22.60 27.18 -12.97
C VAL A 235 -23.04 27.11 -14.43
N ALA A 236 -22.82 25.97 -15.10
CA ALA A 236 -23.25 25.71 -16.47
C ALA A 236 -23.31 24.19 -16.72
N SER A 237 -24.09 23.76 -17.71
CA SER A 237 -24.17 22.35 -18.14
C SER A 237 -24.27 22.29 -19.65
N GLY A 238 -23.70 21.24 -20.25
CA GLY A 238 -23.83 20.92 -21.67
C GLY A 238 -24.28 19.47 -21.85
N SER A 239 -24.89 19.16 -22.98
CA SER A 239 -25.17 17.79 -23.43
C SER A 239 -24.20 17.43 -24.55
N GLY A 240 -23.72 16.18 -24.57
CA GLY A 240 -23.03 15.63 -25.74
C GLY A 240 -24.03 15.24 -26.82
N ASP A 241 -23.56 15.19 -28.08
CA ASP A 241 -24.30 14.59 -29.19
C ASP A 241 -24.42 13.06 -29.04
#